data_AF-A0A356KG48-F1
#
_entry.id   AF-A0A356KG48-F1
#
_cell.length_a   1.000
_cell.length_b   1.000
_cell.length_c   1.000
_cell.angle_alpha   90.00
_cell.angle_beta   90.00
_cell.angle_gamma   90.00
#
_symmetry.space_group_name_H-M   'P 1'
#
loop_
_entity.id
_entity.type
_entity.pdbx_description
1 polymer ?
#
loop_
_entity_poly.entity_id
_entity_poly.type
_entity_poly.pdbx_seq_one_letter_code
_entity_poly.pdbx_strand_id
1 'polypeptide(L)'
;QAAAAGAQPEPELPPVSRGQDCLCLKARHERKLTEPPRRYSEATLLGAMERAGRDLEEEELRAALRDLGLGTPATRAATIETLIRRRYLGREGKVLRPTPVGRALIGGLPVESLTSAALTGEWEARLARIARGEEDPAAFRRDLRTFVRDAVAALLEAPRIDLPDAPGGGGGG
;
A
#
# COMPACT_ATOMS: atom_id res chain seq x y z
N GLN A 1 -14.33 -11.41 -25.42
CA GLN A 1 -15.60 -11.74 -24.75
C GLN A 1 -15.27 -12.47 -23.46
N ALA A 2 -15.48 -11.82 -22.31
CA ALA A 2 -15.51 -12.46 -21.00
C ALA A 2 -16.87 -12.11 -20.42
N ALA A 3 -17.72 -13.12 -20.25
CA ALA A 3 -19.08 -12.95 -19.79
C ALA A 3 -19.08 -12.34 -18.39
N ALA A 4 -19.64 -11.15 -18.26
CA ALA A 4 -20.04 -10.60 -17.00
C ALA A 4 -21.12 -11.53 -16.43
N ALA A 5 -20.84 -12.16 -15.28
CA ALA A 5 -21.89 -12.82 -14.52
C ALA A 5 -22.91 -11.74 -14.14
N GLY A 6 -24.08 -11.79 -14.77
CA GLY A 6 -25.14 -10.82 -14.57
C GLY A 6 -25.58 -10.84 -13.11
N ALA A 7 -25.47 -9.68 -12.45
CA ALA A 7 -26.12 -9.45 -11.17
C ALA A 7 -27.63 -9.59 -11.40
N GLN A 8 -28.23 -10.60 -10.79
CA GLN A 8 -29.69 -10.70 -10.70
C GLN A 8 -30.20 -9.52 -9.87
N PRO A 9 -31.34 -8.91 -10.21
CA PRO A 9 -31.94 -7.87 -9.39
C PRO A 9 -32.14 -8.41 -7.96
N GLU A 10 -31.78 -7.60 -6.96
CA GLU A 10 -32.02 -7.96 -5.56
C GLU A 10 -33.52 -8.24 -5.38
N PRO A 11 -33.89 -9.39 -4.79
CA PRO A 11 -35.30 -9.72 -4.61
C PRO A 11 -35.93 -8.71 -3.67
N GLU A 12 -37.03 -8.10 -4.09
CA GLU A 12 -37.84 -7.25 -3.22
C GLU A 12 -38.27 -8.04 -2.00
N LEU A 13 -37.87 -7.54 -0.83
CA LEU A 13 -38.22 -8.17 0.44
C LEU A 13 -39.70 -7.87 0.76
N PRO A 14 -40.45 -8.84 1.29
CA PRO A 14 -41.85 -8.62 1.67
C PRO A 14 -41.95 -7.64 2.85
N PRO A 15 -43.02 -6.84 2.94
CA PRO A 15 -43.25 -5.98 4.09
C PRO A 15 -43.49 -6.82 5.35
N VAL A 16 -42.77 -6.51 6.43
CA VAL A 16 -42.88 -7.18 7.73
C VAL A 16 -42.94 -6.19 8.89
N SER A 17 -43.62 -6.57 9.97
CA SER A 17 -43.76 -5.75 11.18
C SER A 17 -42.81 -6.19 12.29
N ARG A 18 -42.39 -5.24 13.14
CA ARG A 18 -41.57 -5.55 14.32
C ARG A 18 -42.36 -6.47 15.27
N GLY A 19 -41.81 -7.64 15.58
CA GLY A 19 -42.46 -8.66 16.40
C GLY A 19 -43.32 -9.67 15.62
N GLN A 20 -43.30 -9.62 14.28
CA GLN A 20 -43.93 -10.64 13.45
C GLN A 20 -43.13 -11.95 13.51
N ASP A 21 -43.80 -13.05 13.84
CA ASP A 21 -43.22 -14.38 13.81
C ASP A 21 -42.88 -14.81 12.37
N CYS A 22 -41.73 -15.46 12.19
CA CYS A 22 -41.31 -15.99 10.91
C CYS A 22 -40.89 -17.45 11.03
N LEU A 23 -41.18 -18.24 9.98
CA LEU A 23 -40.84 -19.65 9.92
C LEU A 23 -39.60 -19.86 9.05
N CYS A 24 -38.51 -20.36 9.65
CA CYS A 24 -37.35 -20.81 8.89
C CYS A 24 -37.68 -22.15 8.22
N LEU A 25 -38.04 -22.10 6.93
CA LEU A 25 -38.43 -23.30 6.18
C LEU A 25 -37.24 -24.23 5.89
N LYS A 26 -36.05 -23.67 5.66
CA LYS A 26 -34.82 -24.42 5.32
C LYS A 26 -33.59 -23.68 5.82
N ALA A 27 -32.69 -24.42 6.47
CA ALA A 27 -31.32 -23.97 6.74
C ALA A 27 -30.35 -24.84 5.92
N ARG A 28 -29.32 -24.23 5.35
CA ARG A 28 -28.25 -24.95 4.64
C ARG A 28 -26.90 -24.52 5.20
N HIS A 29 -26.00 -25.47 5.32
CA HIS A 29 -24.61 -25.20 5.65
C HIS A 29 -23.81 -24.98 4.37
N GLU A 30 -23.33 -23.76 4.16
CA GLU A 30 -22.43 -23.43 3.06
C GLU A 30 -20.99 -23.37 3.57
N ARG A 31 -20.16 -24.32 3.16
CA ARG A 31 -18.71 -24.19 3.37
C ARG A 31 -18.17 -23.20 2.34
N LYS A 32 -17.65 -22.08 2.81
CA LYS A 32 -16.92 -21.09 2.01
C LYS A 32 -15.45 -21.12 2.40
N LEU A 33 -14.58 -20.96 1.42
CA LEU A 33 -13.15 -20.80 1.62
C LEU A 33 -12.81 -19.32 1.43
N THR A 34 -11.87 -18.81 2.22
CA THR A 34 -11.31 -17.49 1.98
C THR A 34 -10.39 -17.54 0.77
N GLU A 35 -10.41 -16.49 -0.04
CA GLU A 35 -9.46 -16.33 -1.14
C GLU A 35 -8.28 -15.49 -0.67
N PRO A 36 -7.05 -15.78 -1.14
CA PRO A 36 -5.92 -14.90 -0.89
C PRO A 36 -6.19 -13.52 -1.50
N PRO A 37 -5.60 -12.45 -0.93
CA PRO A 37 -5.76 -11.11 -1.47
C PRO A 37 -5.38 -11.04 -2.95
N ARG A 38 -6.20 -10.33 -3.72
CA ARG A 38 -5.91 -10.10 -5.14
C ARG A 38 -4.64 -9.28 -5.28
N ARG A 39 -3.82 -9.62 -6.28
CA ARG A 39 -2.65 -8.82 -6.62
C ARG A 39 -3.07 -7.42 -7.08
N TYR A 40 -2.18 -6.46 -6.86
CA TYR A 40 -2.38 -5.12 -7.35
C TYR A 40 -2.30 -5.05 -8.88
N SER A 41 -3.17 -4.27 -9.50
CA SER A 41 -2.96 -3.62 -10.78
C SER A 41 -2.44 -2.21 -10.54
N GLU A 42 -2.09 -1.46 -11.58
CA GLU A 42 -1.74 -0.05 -11.41
C GLU A 42 -2.88 0.75 -10.78
N ALA A 43 -4.12 0.55 -11.24
CA ALA A 43 -5.28 1.24 -10.69
C ALA A 43 -5.51 0.89 -9.20
N THR A 44 -5.38 -0.38 -8.81
CA THR A 44 -5.58 -0.75 -7.42
C THR A 44 -4.39 -0.38 -6.54
N LEU A 45 -3.16 -0.32 -7.07
CA LEU A 45 -1.99 0.21 -6.36
C LEU A 45 -2.10 1.72 -6.17
N LEU A 46 -2.51 2.47 -7.20
CA LEU A 46 -2.79 3.91 -7.08
C LEU A 46 -3.81 4.13 -5.96
N GLY A 47 -4.94 3.43 -6.02
CA GLY A 47 -5.96 3.46 -4.98
C GLY A 47 -5.42 3.12 -3.58
N ALA A 48 -4.51 2.16 -3.47
CA ALA A 48 -3.86 1.82 -2.21
C ALA A 48 -2.94 2.94 -1.71
N MET A 49 -2.20 3.61 -2.60
CA MET A 49 -1.37 4.77 -2.24
C MET A 49 -2.21 5.95 -1.73
N GLU A 50 -3.38 6.23 -2.33
CA GLU A 50 -4.25 7.34 -1.86
C GLU A 50 -4.90 7.03 -0.51
N ARG A 51 -5.07 5.75 -0.19
CA ARG A 51 -5.68 5.29 1.06
C ARG A 51 -4.66 4.85 2.10
N ALA A 52 -3.37 4.94 1.77
CA ALA A 52 -2.31 4.55 2.68
C ALA A 52 -2.39 5.41 3.95
N GLY A 53 -2.24 4.76 5.10
CA GLY A 53 -2.40 5.42 6.39
C GLY A 53 -3.76 5.23 7.06
N ARG A 54 -4.79 4.73 6.36
CA ARG A 54 -6.13 4.51 6.94
C ARG A 54 -6.16 3.51 8.09
N ASP A 55 -5.30 2.50 8.01
CA ASP A 55 -5.22 1.41 8.99
C ASP A 55 -4.15 1.68 10.07
N LEU A 56 -3.59 2.90 10.12
CA LEU A 56 -2.68 3.28 11.20
C LEU A 56 -3.46 3.45 12.50
N GLU A 57 -2.92 2.90 13.59
CA GLU A 57 -3.55 2.95 14.91
C GLU A 57 -3.52 4.36 15.52
N GLU A 58 -2.47 5.12 15.22
CA GLU A 58 -2.29 6.47 15.77
C GLU A 58 -3.09 7.51 14.98
N GLU A 59 -4.03 8.17 15.67
CA GLU A 59 -4.97 9.12 15.05
C GLU A 59 -4.25 10.31 14.42
N GLU A 60 -3.15 10.80 14.99
CA GLU A 60 -2.39 11.92 14.43
C GLU A 60 -1.76 11.53 13.07
N LEU A 61 -1.15 10.35 12.98
CA LEU A 61 -0.56 9.84 11.74
C LEU A 61 -1.64 9.56 10.68
N ARG A 62 -2.75 8.97 11.11
CA ARG A 62 -3.92 8.71 10.27
C ARG A 62 -4.50 10.01 9.73
N ALA A 63 -4.57 11.06 10.55
CA ALA A 63 -5.03 12.38 10.14
C ALA A 63 -4.07 13.03 9.13
N ALA A 64 -2.75 12.93 9.35
CA ALA A 64 -1.74 13.46 8.43
C ALA A 64 -1.83 12.82 7.03
N LEU A 65 -2.18 11.54 6.93
CA LEU A 65 -2.29 10.83 5.66
C LEU A 65 -3.71 10.78 5.08
N ARG A 66 -4.74 11.26 5.79
CA ARG A 66 -6.17 11.05 5.46
C ARG A 66 -6.53 11.43 4.03
N ASP A 67 -6.07 12.60 3.60
CA ASP A 67 -6.41 13.19 2.29
C ASP A 67 -5.25 13.11 1.30
N LEU A 68 -4.02 13.02 1.80
CA LEU A 68 -2.82 13.00 0.98
C LEU A 68 -2.40 11.58 0.57
N GLY A 69 -2.63 10.58 1.42
CA GLY A 69 -2.04 9.25 1.25
C GLY A 69 -0.52 9.31 1.07
N LEU A 70 0.05 8.31 0.39
CA LEU A 70 1.46 8.33 -0.01
C LEU A 70 1.65 9.08 -1.31
N GLY A 71 2.19 10.29 -1.22
CA GLY A 71 2.45 11.18 -2.36
C GLY A 71 1.18 11.82 -2.94
N THR A 72 1.34 12.77 -3.85
CA THR A 72 0.24 13.52 -4.46
C THR A 72 -0.27 12.84 -5.73
N PRO A 73 -1.49 13.15 -6.22
CA PRO A 73 -2.03 12.54 -7.43
C PRO A 73 -1.06 12.58 -8.63
N ALA A 74 -0.32 13.69 -8.80
CA ALA A 74 0.67 13.84 -9.88
C ALA A 74 1.90 12.93 -9.72
N THR A 75 2.35 12.65 -8.49
CA THR A 75 3.59 11.90 -8.25
C THR A 75 3.37 10.40 -8.13
N ARG A 76 2.17 9.93 -7.75
CA ARG A 76 1.90 8.49 -7.57
C ARG A 76 2.14 7.67 -8.83
N ALA A 77 1.57 8.09 -9.96
CA ALA A 77 1.76 7.40 -11.24
C ALA A 77 3.24 7.40 -11.67
N ALA A 78 3.93 8.53 -11.50
CA ALA A 78 5.36 8.65 -11.82
C ALA A 78 6.24 7.76 -10.93
N THR A 79 5.88 7.57 -9.66
CA THR A 79 6.54 6.64 -8.74
C THR A 79 6.36 5.20 -9.21
N ILE A 80 5.14 4.77 -9.55
CA ILE A 80 4.88 3.42 -10.07
C ILE A 80 5.69 3.16 -11.34
N GLU A 81 5.69 4.10 -12.30
CA GLU A 81 6.50 3.99 -13.51
C GLU A 81 8.00 3.91 -13.22
N THR A 82 8.46 4.64 -12.20
CA THR A 82 9.86 4.59 -11.78
C THR A 82 10.23 3.22 -11.20
N LEU A 83 9.35 2.60 -10.39
CA LEU A 83 9.56 1.26 -9.85
C LEU A 83 9.63 0.21 -10.96
N ILE A 84 8.82 0.36 -12.01
CA ILE A 84 8.83 -0.53 -13.18
C ILE A 84 10.10 -0.31 -14.02
N ARG A 85 10.45 0.95 -14.31
CA ARG A 85 11.67 1.31 -15.06
C ARG A 85 12.94 0.80 -14.37
N ARG A 86 12.97 0.85 -13.03
CA ARG A 86 14.07 0.32 -12.21
C ARG A 86 14.02 -1.20 -12.03
N ARG A 87 13.04 -1.88 -12.63
CA ARG A 87 12.85 -3.34 -12.57
C ARG A 87 12.63 -3.87 -11.16
N TYR A 88 12.04 -3.07 -10.26
CA TYR A 88 11.57 -3.56 -8.95
C TYR A 88 10.17 -4.17 -9.04
N LEU A 89 9.36 -3.66 -9.97
CA LEU A 89 8.06 -4.20 -10.35
C LEU A 89 8.04 -4.60 -11.83
N GLY A 90 7.27 -5.64 -12.16
CA GLY A 90 7.00 -6.08 -13.53
C GLY A 90 5.50 -6.13 -13.81
N ARG A 91 5.14 -5.98 -15.09
CA ARG A 91 3.77 -6.14 -15.58
C ARG A 91 3.57 -7.57 -16.08
N GLU A 92 2.59 -8.26 -15.52
CA GLU A 92 2.12 -9.55 -16.03
C GLU A 92 0.64 -9.41 -16.39
N GLY A 93 0.37 -9.13 -17.67
CA GLY A 93 -0.97 -8.74 -18.09
C GLY A 93 -1.44 -7.47 -17.37
N LYS A 94 -2.51 -7.58 -16.59
CA LYS A 94 -3.08 -6.44 -15.83
C LYS A 94 -2.58 -6.34 -14.39
N VAL A 95 -1.75 -7.27 -13.92
CA VAL A 95 -1.26 -7.29 -12.54
C VAL A 95 0.20 -6.85 -12.47
N LEU A 96 0.54 -6.19 -11.37
CA LEU A 96 1.90 -5.85 -10.97
C LEU A 96 2.46 -6.95 -10.08
N ARG A 97 3.73 -7.30 -10.31
CA ARG A 97 4.46 -8.24 -9.47
C ARG A 97 5.83 -7.71 -9.07
N PRO A 98 6.25 -7.92 -7.82
CA PRO A 98 7.63 -7.66 -7.43
C PRO A 98 8.56 -8.61 -8.16
N THR A 99 9.63 -8.08 -8.74
CA THR A 99 10.68 -8.87 -9.38
C THR A 99 11.59 -9.51 -8.31
N PRO A 100 12.45 -10.47 -8.67
CA PRO A 100 13.49 -10.95 -7.76
C PRO A 100 14.34 -9.82 -7.17
N VAL A 101 14.73 -8.84 -8.01
CA VAL A 101 15.49 -7.65 -7.58
C VAL A 101 14.70 -6.81 -6.59
N GLY A 102 13.40 -6.56 -6.84
CA GLY A 102 12.55 -5.79 -5.94
C GLY A 102 12.37 -6.47 -4.58
N ARG A 103 12.23 -7.81 -4.56
CA ARG A 103 12.15 -8.58 -3.30
C ARG A 103 13.47 -8.58 -2.54
N ALA A 104 14.59 -8.78 -3.23
CA ALA A 104 15.93 -8.76 -2.63
C ALA A 104 16.24 -7.39 -2.04
N LEU A 105 15.88 -6.31 -2.74
CA LEU A 105 16.05 -4.94 -2.24
C LEU A 105 15.28 -4.74 -0.92
N ILE A 106 13.98 -5.04 -0.89
CA ILE A 106 13.17 -4.87 0.32
C ILE A 106 13.66 -5.77 1.46
N GLY A 107 13.96 -7.04 1.17
CA GLY A 107 14.44 -7.99 2.18
C GLY A 107 15.84 -7.69 2.71
N GLY A 108 16.65 -6.92 1.98
CA GLY A 108 18.00 -6.53 2.38
C GLY A 108 18.08 -5.18 3.12
N LEU A 109 16.97 -4.46 3.26
CA LEU A 109 16.97 -3.20 4.02
C LEU A 109 17.05 -3.49 5.53
N PRO A 110 18.08 -3.01 6.26
CA PRO A 110 18.23 -3.24 7.69
C PRO A 110 17.34 -2.33 8.55
N VAL A 111 16.68 -1.34 7.92
CA VAL A 111 15.84 -0.36 8.60
C VAL A 111 14.40 -0.55 8.13
N GLU A 112 13.62 -1.30 8.91
CA GLU A 112 12.23 -1.67 8.57
C GLU A 112 11.33 -0.45 8.34
N SER A 113 11.54 0.63 9.10
CA SER A 113 10.74 1.86 8.99
C SER A 113 10.82 2.52 7.61
N LEU A 114 11.90 2.30 6.84
CA LEU A 114 12.02 2.81 5.45
C LEU A 114 10.97 2.21 4.50
N THR A 115 10.38 1.07 4.87
CA THR A 115 9.34 0.39 4.07
C THR A 115 7.93 0.63 4.61
N SER A 116 7.80 1.39 5.70
CA SER A 116 6.53 1.63 6.37
C SER A 116 5.89 2.95 5.92
N ALA A 117 4.58 2.91 5.65
CA ALA A 117 3.79 4.11 5.43
C ALA A 117 3.70 4.99 6.69
N ALA A 118 3.84 4.41 7.90
CA ALA A 118 3.81 5.13 9.16
C ALA A 118 4.91 6.19 9.24
N LEU A 119 6.13 5.84 8.82
CA LEU A 119 7.26 6.79 8.78
C LEU A 119 6.95 8.00 7.89
N THR A 120 6.27 7.79 6.76
CA THR A 120 5.83 8.90 5.91
C THR A 120 4.78 9.75 6.64
N GLY A 121 3.82 9.11 7.32
CA GLY A 121 2.81 9.81 8.13
C GLY A 121 3.41 10.64 9.25
N GLU A 122 4.44 10.14 9.94
CA GLU A 122 5.15 10.87 11.00
C GLU A 122 5.78 12.16 10.45
N TRP A 123 6.39 12.08 9.27
CA TRP A 123 7.06 13.23 8.67
C TRP A 123 6.03 14.26 8.19
N GLU A 124 4.95 13.83 7.56
CA GLU A 124 3.86 14.73 7.15
C GLU A 124 3.19 15.40 8.35
N ALA A 125 3.00 14.68 9.47
CA ALA A 125 2.48 15.26 10.71
C ALA A 125 3.40 16.36 11.25
N ARG A 126 4.72 16.11 11.27
CA ARG A 126 5.73 17.10 11.66
C ARG A 126 5.73 18.32 10.74
N LEU A 127 5.66 18.11 9.43
CA LEU A 127 5.58 19.20 8.45
C LEU A 127 4.31 20.03 8.64
N ALA A 128 3.17 19.40 8.97
CA ALA A 128 1.94 20.10 9.29
C ALA A 128 2.07 20.95 10.57
N ARG A 129 2.71 20.43 11.63
CA ARG A 129 3.00 21.22 12.85
C ARG A 129 3.90 22.42 12.57
N ILE A 130 4.93 22.23 11.75
CA ILE A 130 5.79 23.35 11.30
C ILE A 130 4.99 24.41 10.56
N ALA A 131 4.10 24.01 9.65
CA ALA A 131 3.25 24.94 8.90
C ALA A 131 2.29 25.74 9.82
N ARG A 132 1.88 25.15 10.95
CA ARG A 132 1.08 25.83 12.00
C ARG A 132 1.92 26.63 13.00
N GLY A 133 3.25 26.55 12.94
CA GLY A 133 4.16 27.19 13.90
C GLY A 133 4.28 26.47 15.25
N GLU A 134 3.87 25.20 15.31
CA GLU A 134 3.84 24.37 16.53
C GLU A 134 5.15 23.58 16.74
N GLU A 135 6.00 23.46 15.71
CA GLU A 135 7.30 22.78 15.77
C GLU A 135 8.38 23.65 15.13
N ASP A 136 9.57 23.71 15.76
CA ASP A 136 10.71 24.45 15.22
C ASP A 136 11.30 23.73 13.99
N PRO A 137 11.36 24.40 12.80
CA PRO A 137 11.98 23.83 11.62
C PRO A 137 13.44 23.41 11.82
N ALA A 138 14.19 24.07 12.70
CA ALA A 138 15.58 23.69 12.97
C ALA A 138 15.68 22.39 13.77
N ALA A 139 14.81 22.19 14.76
CA ALA A 139 14.65 20.93 15.46
C ALA A 139 14.32 19.78 14.50
N PHE A 140 13.31 19.95 13.64
CA PHE A 140 12.94 18.97 12.62
C PHE A 140 14.13 18.56 11.74
N ARG A 141 14.87 19.55 11.20
CA ARG A 141 16.04 19.30 10.35
C ARG A 141 17.17 18.57 11.08
N ARG A 142 17.33 18.78 12.39
CA ARG A 142 18.34 18.07 13.18
C ARG A 142 17.95 16.59 13.32
N ASP A 143 16.70 16.31 13.67
CA ASP A 143 16.22 14.94 13.84
C ASP A 143 16.23 14.18 12.51
N LEU A 144 15.85 14.84 11.42
CA LEU A 144 15.96 14.29 10.07
C LEU A 144 17.40 13.90 9.71
N ARG A 145 18.39 14.75 10.04
CA ARG A 145 19.81 14.44 9.82
C ARG A 145 20.27 13.24 10.65
N THR A 146 19.86 13.18 11.91
CA THR A 146 20.13 12.03 12.78
C THR A 146 19.58 10.75 12.16
N PHE A 147 18.30 10.76 11.75
CA PHE A 147 17.67 9.61 11.09
C PHE A 147 18.44 9.17 9.83
N VAL A 148 18.79 10.10 8.94
CA VAL A 148 19.54 9.78 7.71
C VAL A 148 20.91 9.19 8.04
N ARG A 149 21.63 9.78 9.00
CA ARG A 149 22.95 9.29 9.43
C ARG A 149 22.84 7.86 9.96
N ASP A 150 21.88 7.61 10.84
CA ASP A 150 21.72 6.31 11.50
C ASP A 150 21.25 5.24 10.50
N ALA A 151 20.37 5.60 9.56
CA ALA A 151 19.95 4.71 8.48
C ALA A 151 21.10 4.36 7.53
N VAL A 152 21.93 5.33 7.16
CA VAL A 152 23.14 5.09 6.35
C VAL A 152 24.15 4.23 7.09
N ALA A 153 24.38 4.49 8.39
CA ALA A 153 25.26 3.66 9.20
C ALA A 153 24.79 2.20 9.24
N ALA A 154 23.49 1.98 9.49
CA ALA A 154 22.91 0.63 9.47
C ALA A 154 23.07 -0.07 8.11
N LEU A 155 22.93 0.68 6.99
CA LEU A 155 23.15 0.16 5.64
C LEU A 155 24.60 -0.19 5.34
N LEU A 156 25.57 0.51 5.93
CA LEU A 156 27.00 0.23 5.75
C LEU A 156 27.46 -1.00 6.53
N GLU A 157 26.86 -1.25 7.70
CA GLU A 157 27.14 -2.43 8.52
C GLU A 157 26.39 -3.67 8.04
N ALA A 158 25.29 -3.49 7.31
CA ALA A 158 24.50 -4.59 6.79
C ALA A 158 25.29 -5.38 5.71
N PRO A 159 25.08 -6.72 5.63
CA PRO A 159 25.62 -7.51 4.54
C PRO A 159 25.22 -6.91 3.20
N ARG A 160 26.17 -6.91 2.25
CA ARG A 160 25.89 -6.42 0.90
C ARG A 160 24.70 -7.18 0.32
N ILE A 161 23.67 -6.45 -0.09
CA ILE A 161 22.51 -7.02 -0.75
C ILE A 161 22.97 -7.62 -2.09
N ASP A 162 22.91 -8.94 -2.20
CA ASP A 162 23.15 -9.62 -3.47
C ASP A 162 21.89 -9.49 -4.33
N LEU A 163 21.95 -8.55 -5.28
CA LEU A 163 20.84 -8.31 -6.18
C LEU A 163 20.95 -9.30 -7.33
N PRO A 164 19.93 -10.14 -7.56
CA PRO A 164 19.96 -11.09 -8.65
C PRO A 164 20.11 -10.35 -9.98
N ASP A 165 20.86 -10.94 -10.91
CA ASP A 165 20.95 -10.42 -12.27
C ASP A 165 19.54 -10.23 -12.83
N ALA A 166 19.32 -9.10 -13.49
CA ALA A 166 18.04 -8.85 -14.13
C ALA A 166 17.76 -10.02 -15.10
N PRO A 167 16.57 -10.65 -15.06
CA PRO A 167 16.25 -11.68 -16.03
C PRO A 167 16.47 -11.08 -17.42
N GLY A 168 17.33 -11.72 -18.21
CA GLY A 168 17.65 -11.30 -19.56
C GLY A 168 16.36 -11.01 -20.31
N GLY A 169 16.28 -9.84 -20.95
CA GLY A 169 15.14 -9.47 -21.77
C GLY A 169 14.95 -10.55 -22.82
N GLY A 170 13.97 -11.44 -22.59
CA GLY A 170 13.48 -12.37 -23.58
C GLY A 170 12.81 -11.56 -24.67
N GLY A 171 13.60 -11.18 -25.67
CA GLY A 171 13.08 -10.80 -26.98
C GLY A 171 12.29 -11.98 -27.55
N GLY A 172 11.07 -11.71 -27.99
CA GLY A 172 10.18 -12.67 -28.65
C GLY A 172 8.74 -12.17 -28.54
N GLY A 173 8.02 -11.85 -29.60
CA GLY A 173 8.33 -11.80 -31.04
C GLY A 173 7.37 -10.82 -31.71
#